data_AF-A0A948C6P8-F1
#
_entry.id   AF-A0A948C6P8-F1
#
_cell.length_a   1.000
_cell.length_b   1.000
_cell.length_c   1.000
_cell.angle_alpha   90.00
_cell.angle_beta   90.00
_cell.angle_gamma   90.00
#
_symmetry.space_group_name_H-M   'P 1'
#
loop_
_entity.id
_entity.type
_entity.pdbx_description
1 polymer ?
#
loop_
_entity_poly.entity_id
_entity_poly.type
_entity_poly.pdbx_seq_one_letter_code
_entity_poly.pdbx_strand_id
1 'polypeptide(L)'
;ETRPPHDVTGAPLTDILPKGKSSAILRRIMQKSYELLKDHPINIKRQKRKENPANMIWLWGEGEKPDLPSFYKEYGKKGAVISAVDIVKGIGKAIGMESIFVKNATGFLDTNYRGKVNAAIKAIKTKDFVLVHLEAPDEAGHLGNVNLKIKAIELFDKKIVGEILKYVLKSKDEYKIFVGCDHATPVMLKTHTDEAIPFVIWGDKRNGCVSYDEIAISASSLYFEKGYKLMEYFLK
;
A
#
# COMPACT_ATOMS: atom_id res chain seq x y z
N GLU A 1 16.24 -12.72 12.34
CA GLU A 1 16.67 -11.65 11.42
C GLU A 1 16.72 -12.22 10.02
N THR A 2 15.83 -11.71 9.18
CA THR A 2 15.81 -11.89 7.73
C THR A 2 15.91 -10.52 7.08
N ARG A 3 16.20 -10.46 5.78
CA ARG A 3 16.30 -9.20 5.04
C ARG A 3 15.30 -9.15 3.89
N PRO A 4 14.58 -8.04 3.69
CA PRO A 4 13.73 -7.85 2.52
C PRO A 4 14.54 -7.93 1.21
N PRO A 5 14.03 -8.56 0.14
CA PRO A 5 14.72 -8.64 -1.15
C PRO A 5 15.13 -7.29 -1.74
N HIS A 6 14.30 -6.25 -1.57
CA HIS A 6 14.55 -4.93 -2.13
C HIS A 6 15.77 -4.25 -1.48
N ASP A 7 16.09 -4.56 -0.22
CA ASP A 7 17.22 -3.99 0.51
C ASP A 7 18.58 -4.62 0.15
N VAL A 8 18.57 -5.81 -0.46
CA VAL A 8 19.79 -6.64 -0.64
C VAL A 8 20.03 -7.05 -2.09
N THR A 9 19.41 -6.35 -3.04
CA THR A 9 19.59 -6.62 -4.47
C THR A 9 21.07 -6.53 -4.84
N GLY A 10 21.62 -7.62 -5.40
CA GLY A 10 23.02 -7.71 -5.80
C GLY A 10 24.01 -8.17 -4.71
N ALA A 11 23.57 -8.32 -3.46
CA ALA A 11 24.43 -8.80 -2.39
C ALA A 11 24.73 -10.32 -2.50
N PRO A 12 25.92 -10.79 -2.07
CA PRO A 12 26.22 -12.22 -2.01
C PRO A 12 25.28 -12.96 -1.06
N LEU A 13 24.70 -14.08 -1.50
CA LEU A 13 23.75 -14.88 -0.72
C LEU A 13 24.26 -15.20 0.69
N THR A 14 25.54 -15.55 0.83
CA THR A 14 26.19 -15.89 2.11
C THR A 14 26.06 -14.81 3.18
N ASP A 15 26.00 -13.55 2.76
CA ASP A 15 26.06 -12.39 3.65
C ASP A 15 24.66 -12.05 4.20
N ILE A 16 23.63 -12.49 3.47
CA ILE A 16 22.23 -12.13 3.67
C ILE A 16 21.34 -13.32 4.07
N LEU A 17 21.91 -14.52 4.27
CA LEU A 17 21.17 -15.68 4.77
C LEU A 17 20.55 -15.39 6.16
N PRO A 18 19.33 -15.92 6.45
CA PRO A 18 18.66 -15.72 7.74
C PRO A 18 19.58 -15.98 8.94
N LYS A 19 19.49 -15.18 10.00
CA LYS A 19 20.28 -15.31 11.24
C LYS A 19 19.38 -15.44 12.47
N GLY A 20 19.90 -16.06 13.53
CA GLY A 20 19.21 -16.22 14.82
C GLY A 20 18.68 -17.64 15.10
N LYS A 21 17.88 -17.77 16.17
CA LYS A 21 17.46 -19.05 16.78
C LYS A 21 16.84 -20.05 15.81
N SER A 22 15.99 -19.60 14.90
CA SER A 22 15.27 -20.45 13.93
C SER A 22 15.88 -20.46 12.52
N SER A 23 17.06 -19.83 12.35
CA SER A 23 17.68 -19.65 11.03
C SER A 23 18.03 -20.96 10.33
N ALA A 24 18.45 -21.99 11.08
CA ALA A 24 18.80 -23.30 10.51
C ALA A 24 17.64 -23.93 9.74
N ILE A 25 16.41 -23.80 10.26
CA ILE A 25 15.21 -24.31 9.60
C ILE A 25 14.93 -23.53 8.31
N LEU A 26 14.96 -22.19 8.37
CA LEU A 26 14.73 -21.33 7.20
C LEU A 26 15.76 -21.60 6.10
N ARG A 27 17.05 -21.61 6.45
CA ARG A 27 18.16 -21.92 5.52
C ARG A 27 17.98 -23.29 4.88
N ARG A 28 17.59 -24.30 5.65
CA ARG A 28 17.31 -25.64 5.13
C ARG A 28 16.16 -25.66 4.14
N ILE A 29 15.08 -24.91 4.40
CA ILE A 29 13.94 -24.81 3.46
C ILE A 29 14.38 -24.09 2.18
N MET A 30 15.09 -22.96 2.29
CA MET A 30 15.62 -22.21 1.14
C MET A 30 16.56 -23.10 0.29
N GLN A 31 17.49 -23.81 0.92
CA GLN A 31 18.39 -24.75 0.23
C GLN A 31 17.64 -25.87 -0.50
N LYS A 32 16.68 -26.52 0.17
CA LYS A 32 15.84 -27.56 -0.46
C LYS A 32 15.03 -27.02 -1.64
N SER A 33 14.53 -25.78 -1.55
CA SER A 33 13.84 -25.14 -2.67
C SER A 33 14.75 -24.99 -3.88
N TYR A 34 16.04 -24.73 -3.66
CA TYR A 34 17.00 -24.63 -4.74
C TYR A 34 17.34 -25.95 -5.40
N GLU A 35 17.56 -26.98 -4.59
CA GLU A 35 17.75 -28.34 -5.09
C GLU A 35 16.59 -28.80 -5.97
N LEU A 36 15.36 -28.43 -5.60
CA LEU A 36 14.15 -28.74 -6.35
C LEU A 36 13.97 -27.88 -7.60
N LEU A 37 14.23 -26.57 -7.52
CA LEU A 37 13.86 -25.62 -8.57
C LEU A 37 14.95 -25.40 -9.61
N LYS A 38 16.23 -25.64 -9.31
CA LYS A 38 17.35 -25.33 -10.21
C LYS A 38 17.21 -25.97 -11.60
N ASP A 39 16.74 -27.22 -11.65
CA ASP A 39 16.57 -28.01 -12.88
C ASP A 39 15.11 -28.10 -13.34
N HIS A 40 14.22 -27.30 -12.75
CA HIS A 40 12.80 -27.30 -13.12
C HIS A 40 12.65 -26.92 -14.60
N PRO A 41 11.77 -27.59 -15.40
CA PRO A 41 11.63 -27.33 -16.83
C PRO A 41 11.37 -25.86 -17.19
N ILE A 42 10.70 -25.11 -16.31
CA ILE A 42 10.52 -23.66 -16.46
C ILE A 42 11.86 -22.93 -16.36
N ASN A 43 12.70 -23.22 -15.37
CA ASN A 43 14.00 -22.57 -15.19
C ASN A 43 14.99 -22.93 -16.31
N ILE A 44 14.96 -24.18 -16.80
CA ILE A 44 15.72 -24.57 -18.01
C ILE A 44 15.29 -23.71 -19.21
N LYS A 45 13.99 -23.50 -19.42
CA LYS A 45 13.48 -22.63 -20.49
C LYS A 45 13.87 -21.16 -20.30
N ARG A 46 13.84 -20.62 -19.07
CA ARG A 46 14.28 -19.26 -18.76
C ARG A 46 15.77 -19.06 -19.09
N GLN A 47 16.62 -19.99 -18.67
CA GLN A 47 18.05 -19.97 -18.97
C GLN A 47 18.34 -20.04 -20.47
N LYS A 48 17.61 -20.88 -21.22
CA LYS A 48 17.71 -20.92 -22.70
C LYS A 48 17.37 -19.58 -23.35
N ARG A 49 16.50 -18.78 -22.73
CA ARG A 49 16.16 -17.41 -23.15
C ARG A 49 17.08 -16.34 -22.55
N LYS A 50 18.16 -16.72 -21.85
CA LYS A 50 19.07 -15.82 -21.11
C LYS A 50 18.37 -15.00 -20.03
N GLU A 51 17.28 -15.51 -19.46
CA GLU A 51 16.59 -14.91 -18.32
C GLU A 51 17.12 -15.46 -16.98
N ASN A 52 17.01 -14.67 -15.92
CA ASN A 52 17.31 -15.13 -14.56
C ASN A 52 16.36 -16.26 -14.13
N PRO A 53 16.85 -17.41 -13.63
CA PRO A 53 16.00 -18.47 -13.12
C PRO A 53 15.35 -18.07 -11.78
N ALA A 54 14.11 -18.53 -11.53
CA ALA A 54 13.47 -18.46 -10.22
C ALA A 54 13.74 -19.78 -9.50
N ASN A 55 14.96 -19.94 -9.03
CA ASN A 55 15.50 -21.21 -8.55
C ASN A 55 15.63 -21.28 -7.04
N MET A 56 15.16 -20.32 -6.26
CA MET A 56 15.18 -20.41 -4.79
C MET A 56 14.06 -19.55 -4.22
N ILE A 57 13.43 -19.99 -3.14
CA ILE A 57 12.53 -19.13 -2.37
C ILE A 57 13.34 -18.24 -1.43
N TRP A 58 12.92 -16.99 -1.28
CA TRP A 58 13.51 -16.05 -0.32
C TRP A 58 12.55 -15.88 0.86
N LEU A 59 12.90 -16.45 2.02
CA LEU A 59 12.07 -16.35 3.23
C LEU A 59 12.50 -15.15 4.05
N TRP A 60 11.57 -14.20 4.22
CA TRP A 60 11.79 -12.97 4.96
C TRP A 60 10.47 -12.44 5.53
N GLY A 61 10.56 -11.45 6.43
CA GLY A 61 9.38 -10.79 6.99
C GLY A 61 8.63 -11.67 7.98
N GLU A 62 9.36 -12.35 8.88
CA GLU A 62 8.73 -13.13 9.95
C GLU A 62 7.79 -12.25 10.80
N GLY A 63 6.60 -12.76 11.08
CA GLY A 63 5.61 -12.04 11.88
C GLY A 63 4.59 -13.00 12.50
N GLU A 64 3.99 -12.56 13.60
CA GLU A 64 2.87 -13.23 14.25
C GLU A 64 1.56 -12.54 13.85
N LYS A 65 0.43 -13.25 13.98
CA LYS A 65 -0.87 -12.62 13.80
C LYS A 65 -1.05 -11.58 14.91
N PRO A 66 -1.21 -10.28 14.60
CA PRO A 66 -1.38 -9.27 15.64
C PRO A 66 -2.77 -9.40 16.28
N ASP A 67 -2.83 -9.16 17.60
CA ASP A 67 -4.10 -9.04 18.34
C ASP A 67 -4.59 -7.60 18.25
N LEU A 68 -5.37 -7.30 17.21
CA LEU A 68 -5.92 -5.97 16.94
C LEU A 68 -7.41 -5.95 17.26
N PRO A 69 -7.93 -4.91 17.94
CA PRO A 69 -9.37 -4.73 18.04
C PRO A 69 -9.98 -4.58 16.65
N SER A 70 -11.20 -5.08 16.47
CA SER A 70 -11.90 -4.87 15.21
C SER A 70 -12.24 -3.39 15.04
N PHE A 71 -12.29 -2.92 13.78
CA PHE A 71 -12.66 -1.55 13.43
C PHE A 71 -14.05 -1.19 13.97
N TYR A 72 -14.96 -2.16 14.02
CA TYR A 72 -16.27 -1.97 14.65
C TYR A 72 -16.18 -1.83 16.17
N LYS A 73 -15.35 -2.62 16.85
CA LYS A 73 -15.14 -2.49 18.30
C LYS A 73 -14.53 -1.13 18.66
N GLU A 74 -13.60 -0.65 17.85
CA GLU A 74 -12.89 0.61 18.10
C GLU A 74 -13.73 1.85 17.76
N TYR A 75 -14.42 1.85 16.61
CA TYR A 75 -15.08 3.05 16.09
C TYR A 75 -16.59 2.92 15.89
N GLY A 76 -17.18 1.75 16.13
CA GLY A 76 -18.61 1.49 15.88
C GLY A 76 -18.99 1.51 14.40
N LYS A 77 -18.02 1.43 13.48
CA LYS A 77 -18.20 1.55 12.03
C LYS A 77 -17.93 0.24 11.32
N LYS A 78 -18.69 -0.06 10.26
CA LYS A 78 -18.44 -1.16 9.33
C LYS A 78 -17.59 -0.65 8.17
N GLY A 79 -16.37 -1.17 8.05
CA GLY A 79 -15.42 -0.75 7.03
C GLY A 79 -15.29 -1.73 5.85
N ALA A 80 -14.84 -1.22 4.70
CA ALA A 80 -14.33 -2.02 3.60
C ALA A 80 -12.97 -1.48 3.10
N VAL A 81 -12.13 -2.38 2.58
CA VAL A 81 -10.82 -2.06 2.00
C VAL A 81 -10.74 -2.53 0.55
N ILE A 82 -10.30 -1.64 -0.34
CA ILE A 82 -10.06 -1.89 -1.76
C ILE A 82 -8.59 -1.59 -2.03
N SER A 83 -7.80 -2.65 -2.21
CA SER A 83 -6.37 -2.54 -2.52
C SER A 83 -5.95 -3.61 -3.51
N ALA A 84 -4.88 -3.36 -4.26
CA ALA A 84 -4.19 -4.41 -5.01
C ALA A 84 -3.17 -5.16 -4.12
N VAL A 85 -2.67 -4.50 -3.08
CA VAL A 85 -1.56 -4.94 -2.23
C VAL A 85 -2.06 -5.81 -1.09
N ASP A 86 -1.43 -6.97 -0.91
CA ASP A 86 -1.89 -7.97 0.04
C ASP A 86 -1.67 -7.58 1.50
N ILE A 87 -0.62 -6.80 1.82
CA ILE A 87 -0.43 -6.29 3.19
C ILE A 87 -1.59 -5.39 3.63
N VAL A 88 -2.02 -4.46 2.78
CA VAL A 88 -3.15 -3.55 3.05
C VAL A 88 -4.46 -4.32 3.20
N LYS A 89 -4.70 -5.32 2.32
CA LYS A 89 -5.88 -6.20 2.45
C LYS A 89 -5.83 -7.02 3.75
N GLY A 90 -4.64 -7.51 4.11
CA GLY A 90 -4.39 -8.31 5.31
C GLY A 90 -4.70 -7.52 6.57
N ILE A 91 -4.21 -6.28 6.67
CA ILE A 91 -4.50 -5.37 7.78
C ILE A 91 -6.00 -5.12 7.89
N GLY A 92 -6.67 -4.75 6.78
CA GLY A 92 -8.11 -4.54 6.78
C GLY A 92 -8.90 -5.76 7.26
N LYS A 93 -8.53 -6.97 6.79
CA LYS A 93 -9.13 -8.22 7.28
C LYS A 93 -8.85 -8.48 8.76
N ALA A 94 -7.63 -8.20 9.24
CA ALA A 94 -7.25 -8.40 10.63
C ALA A 94 -8.10 -7.56 11.59
N ILE A 95 -8.50 -6.35 11.17
CA ILE A 95 -9.41 -5.48 11.92
C ILE A 95 -10.89 -5.66 11.53
N GLY A 96 -11.24 -6.73 10.80
CA GLY A 96 -12.64 -7.07 10.50
C GLY A 96 -13.33 -6.20 9.44
N MET A 97 -12.58 -5.51 8.58
CA MET A 97 -13.13 -4.87 7.38
C MET A 97 -13.38 -5.89 6.26
N GLU A 98 -14.36 -5.61 5.41
CA GLU A 98 -14.58 -6.37 4.18
C GLU A 98 -13.47 -6.05 3.16
N SER A 99 -12.72 -7.05 2.73
CA SER A 99 -11.73 -6.88 1.65
C SER A 99 -12.38 -7.13 0.30
N ILE A 100 -12.54 -6.08 -0.50
CA ILE A 100 -13.24 -6.13 -1.78
C ILE A 100 -12.23 -6.39 -2.90
N PHE A 101 -12.42 -7.51 -3.60
CA PHE A 101 -11.62 -7.86 -4.77
C PHE A 101 -12.03 -7.04 -5.99
N VAL A 102 -11.05 -6.46 -6.67
CA VAL A 102 -11.23 -5.77 -7.95
C VAL A 102 -10.40 -6.48 -9.01
N LYS A 103 -11.07 -7.02 -10.02
CA LYS A 103 -10.41 -7.70 -11.14
C LYS A 103 -9.43 -6.75 -11.82
N ASN A 104 -8.21 -7.24 -12.07
CA ASN A 104 -7.10 -6.49 -12.70
C ASN A 104 -6.68 -5.23 -11.92
N ALA A 105 -6.94 -5.14 -10.61
CA ALA A 105 -6.29 -4.15 -9.77
C ALA A 105 -4.84 -4.61 -9.51
N THR A 106 -3.89 -3.93 -10.14
CA THR A 106 -2.44 -4.18 -9.99
C THR A 106 -1.83 -3.18 -9.00
N GLY A 107 -0.58 -3.42 -8.58
CA GLY A 107 0.19 -2.51 -7.75
C GLY A 107 0.79 -1.31 -8.50
N PHE A 108 0.54 -1.18 -9.82
CA PHE A 108 1.24 -0.20 -10.65
C PHE A 108 0.29 0.65 -11.51
N LEU A 109 0.85 1.44 -12.42
CA LEU A 109 0.11 2.39 -13.29
C LEU A 109 -0.94 1.73 -14.20
N ASP A 110 -0.83 0.43 -14.44
CA ASP A 110 -1.76 -0.37 -15.26
C ASP A 110 -2.99 -0.87 -14.46
N THR A 111 -3.12 -0.47 -13.19
CA THR A 111 -4.22 -0.91 -12.32
C THR A 111 -5.59 -0.51 -12.85
N ASN A 112 -6.60 -1.30 -12.52
CA ASN A 112 -8.01 -0.99 -12.80
C ASN A 112 -8.58 0.13 -11.90
N TYR A 113 -8.25 1.40 -12.20
CA TYR A 113 -8.75 2.58 -11.49
C TYR A 113 -10.28 2.63 -11.42
N ARG A 114 -10.96 2.45 -12.57
CA ARG A 114 -12.43 2.49 -12.66
C ARG A 114 -13.08 1.39 -11.82
N GLY A 115 -12.49 0.19 -11.80
CA GLY A 115 -12.93 -0.91 -10.95
C GLY A 115 -12.85 -0.57 -9.47
N LYS A 116 -11.76 0.07 -9.02
CA LYS A 116 -11.60 0.52 -7.64
C LYS A 116 -12.66 1.55 -7.26
N VAL A 117 -12.90 2.56 -8.11
CA VAL A 117 -13.94 3.58 -7.87
C VAL A 117 -15.34 2.98 -7.83
N ASN A 118 -15.69 2.13 -8.78
CA ASN A 118 -17.00 1.47 -8.82
C ASN A 118 -17.23 0.60 -7.57
N ALA A 119 -16.20 -0.13 -7.13
CA ALA A 119 -16.25 -0.91 -5.90
C ALA A 119 -16.45 -0.01 -4.68
N ALA A 120 -15.77 1.13 -4.62
CA ALA A 120 -15.89 2.07 -3.51
C ALA A 120 -17.30 2.67 -3.41
N ILE A 121 -17.83 3.16 -4.53
CA ILE A 121 -19.20 3.70 -4.63
C ILE A 121 -20.24 2.64 -4.28
N LYS A 122 -20.03 1.38 -4.67
CA LYS A 122 -20.94 0.30 -4.29
C LYS A 122 -20.86 0.00 -2.79
N ALA A 123 -19.66 -0.07 -2.24
CA ALA A 123 -19.42 -0.42 -0.84
C ALA A 123 -20.00 0.65 0.11
N ILE A 124 -19.75 1.93 -0.16
CA ILE A 124 -20.13 3.03 0.74
C ILE A 124 -21.66 3.16 0.92
N LYS A 125 -22.47 2.57 0.03
CA LYS A 125 -23.93 2.50 0.19
C LYS A 125 -24.39 1.58 1.33
N THR A 126 -23.50 0.72 1.83
CA THR A 126 -23.82 -0.29 2.86
C THR A 126 -22.80 -0.34 3.99
N LYS A 127 -21.73 0.46 3.90
CA LYS A 127 -20.62 0.54 4.84
C LYS A 127 -20.49 1.98 5.30
N ASP A 128 -20.04 2.18 6.52
CA ASP A 128 -19.83 3.51 7.06
C ASP A 128 -18.46 4.10 6.66
N PHE A 129 -17.52 3.23 6.25
CA PHE A 129 -16.16 3.61 5.88
C PHE A 129 -15.64 2.75 4.73
N VAL A 130 -14.95 3.37 3.77
CA VAL A 130 -14.31 2.66 2.66
C VAL A 130 -12.91 3.23 2.44
N LEU A 131 -11.89 2.38 2.58
CA LEU A 131 -10.50 2.67 2.22
C LEU A 131 -10.24 2.27 0.77
N VAL A 132 -9.86 3.23 -0.06
CA VAL A 132 -9.41 2.98 -1.45
C VAL A 132 -7.93 3.26 -1.54
N HIS A 133 -7.16 2.22 -1.86
CA HIS A 133 -5.70 2.27 -1.87
C HIS A 133 -5.11 2.21 -3.29
N LEU A 134 -4.08 3.01 -3.56
CA LEU A 134 -3.29 2.99 -4.79
C LEU A 134 -1.80 2.94 -4.46
N GLU A 135 -1.13 1.90 -4.93
CA GLU A 135 0.29 1.63 -4.68
C GLU A 135 1.24 2.35 -5.65
N ALA A 136 0.79 2.63 -6.88
CA ALA A 136 1.66 3.06 -7.97
C ALA A 136 2.62 4.26 -7.67
N PRO A 137 2.24 5.27 -6.85
CA PRO A 137 3.17 6.34 -6.47
C PRO A 137 4.39 5.86 -5.68
N ASP A 138 4.23 4.83 -4.84
CA ASP A 138 5.29 4.28 -4.00
C ASP A 138 6.29 3.47 -4.84
N GLU A 139 5.78 2.54 -5.66
CA GLU A 139 6.57 1.76 -6.62
C GLU A 139 7.41 2.66 -7.55
N ALA A 140 6.83 3.78 -8.02
CA ALA A 140 7.58 4.76 -8.81
C ALA A 140 8.69 5.47 -8.01
N GLY A 141 8.47 5.68 -6.71
CA GLY A 141 9.47 6.17 -5.76
C GLY A 141 10.63 5.20 -5.60
N HIS A 142 10.36 3.92 -5.34
CA HIS A 142 11.36 2.86 -5.27
C HIS A 142 12.17 2.68 -6.58
N LEU A 143 11.53 2.86 -7.73
CA LEU A 143 12.22 2.86 -9.02
C LEU A 143 13.12 4.08 -9.24
N GLY A 144 13.01 5.12 -8.42
CA GLY A 144 13.71 6.38 -8.61
C GLY A 144 13.26 7.14 -9.87
N ASN A 145 12.01 6.95 -10.30
CA ASN A 145 11.51 7.54 -11.54
C ASN A 145 10.52 8.67 -11.27
N VAL A 146 11.02 9.90 -11.34
CA VAL A 146 10.23 11.13 -11.10
C VAL A 146 9.02 11.20 -12.04
N ASN A 147 9.20 10.94 -13.33
CA ASN A 147 8.13 11.06 -14.32
C ASN A 147 7.01 10.05 -14.06
N LEU A 148 7.35 8.81 -13.69
CA LEU A 148 6.35 7.80 -13.31
C LEU A 148 5.64 8.18 -12.02
N LYS A 149 6.35 8.75 -11.04
CA LYS A 149 5.74 9.16 -9.76
C LYS A 149 4.75 10.29 -9.95
N ILE A 150 5.14 11.34 -10.70
CA ILE A 150 4.23 12.41 -11.12
C ILE A 150 3.02 11.81 -11.84
N LYS A 151 3.25 10.89 -12.80
CA LYS A 151 2.16 10.29 -13.54
C LYS A 151 1.20 9.49 -12.66
N ALA A 152 1.71 8.77 -11.68
CA ALA A 152 0.91 8.01 -10.72
C ALA A 152 0.00 8.94 -9.91
N ILE A 153 0.54 10.06 -9.44
CA ILE A 153 -0.21 11.08 -8.67
C ILE A 153 -1.29 11.73 -9.54
N GLU A 154 -0.99 12.14 -10.77
CA GLU A 154 -1.99 12.68 -11.71
C GLU A 154 -3.13 11.70 -11.97
N LEU A 155 -2.81 10.41 -12.14
CA LEU A 155 -3.81 9.36 -12.36
C LEU A 155 -4.62 9.08 -11.10
N PHE A 156 -4.02 9.15 -9.92
CA PHE A 156 -4.72 9.04 -8.64
C PHE A 156 -5.74 10.16 -8.49
N ASP A 157 -5.30 11.41 -8.66
CA ASP A 157 -6.15 12.59 -8.58
C ASP A 157 -7.30 12.49 -9.59
N LYS A 158 -6.99 12.29 -10.87
CA LYS A 158 -8.01 12.29 -11.93
C LYS A 158 -8.95 11.09 -11.86
N LYS A 159 -8.43 9.88 -11.65
CA LYS A 159 -9.19 8.63 -11.85
C LYS A 159 -9.72 8.00 -10.56
N ILE A 160 -9.28 8.44 -9.39
CA ILE A 160 -9.81 7.97 -8.10
C ILE A 160 -10.46 9.13 -7.37
N VAL A 161 -9.67 10.13 -6.94
CA VAL A 161 -10.16 11.24 -6.10
C VAL A 161 -11.25 12.02 -6.84
N GLY A 162 -10.98 12.48 -8.05
CA GLY A 162 -11.91 13.26 -8.86
C GLY A 162 -13.20 12.50 -9.22
N GLU A 163 -13.13 11.20 -9.49
CA GLU A 163 -14.32 10.40 -9.79
C GLU A 163 -15.17 10.12 -8.54
N ILE A 164 -14.54 9.88 -7.38
CA ILE A 164 -15.25 9.75 -6.09
C ILE A 164 -15.89 11.09 -5.72
N LEU A 165 -15.17 12.20 -5.87
CA LEU A 165 -15.70 13.53 -5.58
C LEU A 165 -16.91 13.87 -6.47
N LYS A 166 -16.85 13.55 -7.77
CA LYS A 166 -18.00 13.71 -8.69
C LYS A 166 -19.22 12.92 -8.24
N TYR A 167 -19.04 11.74 -7.66
CA TYR A 167 -20.14 10.96 -7.10
C TYR A 167 -20.71 11.65 -5.85
N VAL A 168 -19.84 12.02 -4.91
CA VAL A 168 -20.23 12.68 -3.65
C VAL A 168 -21.00 13.98 -3.90
N LEU A 169 -20.51 14.84 -4.80
CA LEU A 169 -21.16 16.12 -5.12
C LEU A 169 -22.55 15.99 -5.77
N LYS A 170 -22.88 14.82 -6.32
CA LYS A 170 -24.19 14.53 -6.90
C LYS A 170 -25.11 13.76 -5.95
N SER A 171 -24.57 13.26 -4.84
CA SER A 171 -25.33 12.49 -3.88
C SER A 171 -26.19 13.41 -3.00
N LYS A 172 -27.26 12.85 -2.45
CA LYS A 172 -28.09 13.52 -1.43
C LYS A 172 -27.61 13.24 -0.01
N ASP A 173 -26.77 12.21 0.18
CA ASP A 173 -26.22 11.90 1.49
C ASP A 173 -24.99 12.77 1.77
N GLU A 174 -24.68 12.93 3.05
CA GLU A 174 -23.47 13.61 3.50
C GLU A 174 -22.28 12.64 3.52
N TYR A 175 -21.15 13.06 2.95
CA TYR A 175 -19.91 12.28 2.94
C TYR A 175 -18.76 13.15 3.45
N LYS A 176 -17.79 12.54 4.11
CA LYS A 176 -16.45 13.11 4.32
C LYS A 176 -15.46 12.32 3.46
N ILE A 177 -14.47 13.01 2.87
CA ILE A 177 -13.41 12.37 2.09
C ILE A 177 -12.08 12.71 2.73
N PHE A 178 -11.29 11.68 3.03
CA PHE A 178 -9.90 11.80 3.43
C PHE A 178 -9.00 11.43 2.26
N VAL A 179 -7.99 12.25 1.95
CA VAL A 179 -6.94 11.94 0.98
C VAL A 179 -5.59 12.16 1.67
N GLY A 180 -4.72 11.16 1.62
CA GLY A 180 -3.39 11.20 2.22
C GLY A 180 -2.53 10.04 1.75
N CYS A 181 -1.27 10.08 2.12
CA CYS A 181 -0.35 8.94 2.00
C CYS A 181 -0.28 8.22 3.35
N ASP A 182 0.32 7.04 3.39
CA ASP A 182 0.70 6.32 4.61
C ASP A 182 2.17 6.55 4.99
N HIS A 183 3.04 6.80 4.00
CA HIS A 183 4.43 7.21 4.21
C HIS A 183 5.00 8.02 3.03
N ALA A 184 6.20 8.57 3.22
CA ALA A 184 6.99 9.21 2.17
C ALA A 184 7.98 8.21 1.56
N THR A 185 8.15 8.29 0.24
CA THR A 185 9.14 7.49 -0.51
C THR A 185 9.89 8.40 -1.50
N PRO A 186 10.86 9.20 -1.04
CA PRO A 186 11.55 10.17 -1.87
C PRO A 186 12.28 9.50 -3.04
N VAL A 187 12.08 10.03 -4.25
CA VAL A 187 12.60 9.42 -5.49
C VAL A 187 14.13 9.29 -5.48
N MET A 188 14.83 10.25 -4.86
CA MET A 188 16.29 10.21 -4.74
C MET A 188 16.78 9.08 -3.81
N LEU A 189 16.00 8.77 -2.78
CA LEU A 189 16.37 7.78 -1.75
C LEU A 189 15.89 6.37 -2.10
N LYS A 190 14.84 6.24 -2.94
CA LYS A 190 14.28 4.97 -3.39
C LYS A 190 13.84 4.04 -2.26
N THR A 191 13.59 4.61 -1.09
CA THR A 191 13.16 3.91 0.11
C THR A 191 12.29 4.83 0.95
N HIS A 192 11.62 4.27 1.95
CA HIS A 192 10.72 5.01 2.82
C HIS A 192 11.50 5.95 3.74
N THR A 193 10.92 7.10 4.03
CA THR A 193 11.39 8.03 5.06
C THR A 193 10.29 8.31 6.09
N ASP A 194 10.69 8.88 7.21
CA ASP A 194 9.82 9.31 8.31
C ASP A 194 9.35 10.76 8.17
N GLU A 195 9.49 11.35 6.97
CA GLU A 195 9.05 12.70 6.67
C GLU A 195 7.53 12.84 6.84
N ALA A 196 7.10 14.02 7.31
CA ALA A 196 5.69 14.32 7.45
C ALA A 196 4.99 14.32 6.08
N ILE A 197 3.83 13.67 6.02
CA ILE A 197 3.01 13.52 4.82
C ILE A 197 1.82 14.48 4.86
N PRO A 198 1.49 15.16 3.74
CA PRO A 198 0.31 16.01 3.69
C PRO A 198 -0.95 15.15 3.63
N PHE A 199 -2.04 15.62 4.23
CA PHE A 199 -3.38 15.08 4.03
C PHE A 199 -4.42 16.19 3.84
N VAL A 200 -5.57 15.82 3.28
CA VAL A 200 -6.73 16.71 3.13
C VAL A 200 -7.99 16.00 3.60
N ILE A 201 -8.89 16.76 4.22
CA ILE A 201 -10.23 16.31 4.60
C ILE A 201 -11.25 17.23 3.93
N TRP A 202 -12.04 16.67 3.03
CA TRP A 202 -13.18 17.35 2.44
C TRP A 202 -14.43 17.07 3.29
N GLY A 203 -15.25 18.11 3.49
CA GLY A 203 -16.40 18.07 4.39
C GLY A 203 -16.12 18.62 5.80
N ASP A 204 -14.93 19.18 6.03
CA ASP A 204 -14.55 19.87 7.28
C ASP A 204 -14.23 21.36 7.01
N LYS A 205 -13.96 22.13 8.07
CA LYS A 205 -13.64 23.56 8.01
C LYS A 205 -12.38 23.82 7.19
N ARG A 206 -12.46 24.73 6.22
CA ARG A 206 -11.31 25.18 5.41
C ARG A 206 -10.26 25.86 6.30
N ASN A 207 -8.99 25.50 6.10
CA ASN A 207 -7.83 26.04 6.81
C ASN A 207 -7.01 27.07 5.98
N GLY A 208 -7.50 27.46 4.79
CA GLY A 208 -6.88 28.48 3.95
C GLY A 208 -5.85 27.98 2.94
N CYS A 209 -5.42 26.71 3.01
CA CYS A 209 -4.56 26.10 2.00
C CYS A 209 -5.28 26.01 0.64
N VAL A 210 -4.57 26.35 -0.44
CA VAL A 210 -5.09 26.34 -1.83
C VAL A 210 -4.53 25.21 -2.68
N SER A 211 -3.53 24.49 -2.18
CA SER A 211 -2.89 23.35 -2.84
C SER A 211 -2.67 22.19 -1.87
N TYR A 212 -2.42 21.00 -2.42
CA TYR A 212 -2.13 19.77 -1.70
C TYR A 212 -0.74 19.27 -2.09
N ASP A 213 0.26 19.66 -1.29
CA ASP A 213 1.67 19.37 -1.49
C ASP A 213 2.44 19.54 -0.17
N GLU A 214 3.71 19.12 -0.15
CA GLU A 214 4.57 19.15 1.03
C GLU A 214 4.91 20.57 1.50
N ILE A 215 4.88 21.58 0.61
CA ILE A 215 5.16 22.98 0.94
C ILE A 215 3.97 23.57 1.71
N ALA A 216 2.75 23.23 1.28
CA ALA A 216 1.51 23.69 1.88
C ALA A 216 1.31 23.22 3.34
N ILE A 217 2.01 22.17 3.77
CA ILE A 217 1.96 21.66 5.16
C ILE A 217 2.29 22.76 6.16
N SER A 218 3.32 23.58 5.86
CA SER A 218 3.82 24.63 6.77
C SER A 218 2.78 25.71 7.11
N ALA A 219 1.77 25.88 6.25
CA ALA A 219 0.69 26.83 6.46
C ALA A 219 -0.48 26.28 7.28
N SER A 220 -0.51 24.96 7.56
CA SER A 220 -1.58 24.31 8.31
C SER A 220 -1.27 24.25 9.80
N SER A 221 -2.26 24.57 10.63
CA SER A 221 -2.20 24.36 12.08
C SER A 221 -2.62 22.96 12.52
N LEU A 222 -3.15 22.14 11.61
CA LEU A 222 -3.61 20.79 11.90
C LEU A 222 -2.48 19.79 11.64
N TYR A 223 -1.85 19.31 12.72
CA TYR A 223 -0.72 18.40 12.68
C TYR A 223 -0.91 17.23 13.64
N PHE A 224 -0.50 16.03 13.20
CA PHE A 224 -0.54 14.82 13.99
C PHE A 224 0.84 14.16 13.99
N GLU A 225 1.53 14.20 15.14
CA GLU A 225 2.79 13.46 15.34
C GLU A 225 2.58 11.94 15.22
N LYS A 226 1.40 11.46 15.65
CA LYS A 226 1.04 10.04 15.65
C LYS A 226 -0.08 9.77 14.66
N GLY A 227 0.26 9.21 13.50
CA GLY A 227 -0.68 8.99 12.39
C GLY A 227 -1.94 8.19 12.76
N TYR A 228 -1.87 7.24 13.70
CA TYR A 228 -3.04 6.46 14.12
C TYR A 228 -4.15 7.31 14.76
N LYS A 229 -3.83 8.49 15.31
CA LYS A 229 -4.82 9.42 15.88
C LYS A 229 -5.69 10.08 14.82
N LEU A 230 -5.22 10.09 13.56
CA LEU A 230 -5.91 10.74 12.44
C LEU A 230 -7.26 10.08 12.12
N MET A 231 -7.36 8.76 12.29
CA MET A 231 -8.61 8.03 12.05
C MET A 231 -9.69 8.44 13.05
N GLU A 232 -9.33 8.57 14.34
CA GLU A 232 -10.26 9.04 15.36
C GLU A 232 -10.74 10.47 15.09
N TYR A 233 -9.84 11.36 14.65
CA TYR A 233 -10.20 12.72 14.24
C TYR A 233 -11.15 12.72 13.04
N PHE A 234 -10.83 11.93 12.00
CA PHE A 234 -11.61 11.90 10.76
C PHE A 234 -13.02 11.34 10.93
N LEU A 235 -13.20 10.33 11.80
CA LEU A 235 -14.48 9.65 12.00
C LEU A 235 -15.43 10.37 12.96
N LYS A 236 -14.93 11.33 13.77
CA LYS A 236 -15.74 12.23 14.59
C LYS A 236 -16.33 13.36 13.75
#